data_AF-A0ABD2JLY1-F1
#
_entry.id   AF-A0ABD2JLY1-F1
#
_cell.length_a   1.000
_cell.length_b   1.000
_cell.length_c   1.000
_cell.angle_alpha   90.00
_cell.angle_beta   90.00
_cell.angle_gamma   90.00
#
_symmetry.space_group_name_H-M   'P 1'
#
loop_
_entity.id
_entity.type
_entity.pdbx_description
1 polymer ?
#
loop_
_entity_poly.entity_id
_entity_poly.type
_entity_poly.pdbx_seq_one_letter_code
_entity_poly.pdbx_strand_id
1 'polypeptide(L)'
;MDAPPDAPGVHLFGTVVPKEVFLAQLFYLLYFASFGSLFPLLAVYFKQLGLSAAQAGILLGSRPLVEFVASPFWGSFADRFRKGKLLLLCSLCSMVVFTLAVGFVQPLTPYCVVLDQNSTGGECKFLVPASEIVRGGALGYIKKVAGIGRRRRDILSIIDLSTFDSKNYLVAGKAPEYITKEKVCNYEKEVYGTLVSPPHSTRVYREQAVEQAFMLLWLLISLGEFFASPALALADGYTLSLVSDTPKEFGKIRLYGSAGWGIAMFLMGIGLDFSDTFRNHPCPTKNTTERNYTLNFVTCTLFALASLMVATQFKFPQPSRQHRPDEVGGLVMDTRVVEVDPTVAQRTRAKQLNTNAQMEEAPWKSAIKAMLKNIHFLVFLLGVVSVGFGAGNIFAFLFWHLQDIGGSPLLFGFASVINHAAEIGTFFYAFKIINTYGYVKVMYMCLGANVFRFLVISWLSNPWLILPLQLLQGIVLSLLWASATSYVSIVSPTHLKGTSQHILALL
;
A
#
# COMPACT_ATOMS: atom_id res chain seq x y z
N MET A 1 19.97 -15.77 22.01
CA MET A 1 18.99 -16.48 22.86
C MET A 1 19.34 -17.94 22.70
N ASP A 2 20.20 -18.47 23.57
CA ASP A 2 20.47 -19.91 23.60
C ASP A 2 19.50 -20.50 24.61
N ALA A 3 18.38 -21.02 24.12
CA ALA A 3 17.43 -21.74 24.95
C ALA A 3 17.99 -23.13 25.25
N PRO A 4 17.68 -23.72 26.42
CA PRO A 4 18.03 -25.10 26.72
C PRO A 4 17.44 -26.04 25.65
N PRO A 5 18.13 -27.16 25.33
CA PRO A 5 17.79 -28.06 24.23
C PRO A 5 16.38 -28.68 24.30
N ASP A 6 15.72 -28.62 25.45
CA ASP A 6 14.38 -29.19 25.68
C ASP A 6 13.23 -28.16 25.70
N ALA A 7 13.49 -26.89 25.34
CA ALA A 7 12.44 -25.87 25.28
C ALA A 7 11.53 -26.10 24.06
N PRO A 8 10.19 -26.15 24.21
CA PRO A 8 9.26 -26.31 23.08
C PRO A 8 9.31 -25.06 22.19
N GLY A 9 10.10 -25.13 21.12
CA GLY A 9 10.34 -24.04 20.18
C GLY A 9 10.56 -24.54 18.77
N VAL A 10 10.49 -23.62 17.80
CA VAL A 10 10.81 -23.93 16.40
C VAL A 10 12.31 -23.68 16.20
N HIS A 11 13.03 -24.69 15.72
CA HIS A 11 14.44 -24.55 15.35
C HIS A 11 14.55 -23.81 14.02
N LEU A 12 14.99 -22.55 14.05
CA LEU A 12 15.24 -21.74 12.86
C LEU A 12 16.73 -21.41 12.79
N PHE A 13 17.42 -21.87 11.74
CA PHE A 13 18.84 -21.58 11.49
C PHE A 13 19.75 -21.77 12.72
N GLY A 14 19.52 -22.83 13.51
CA GLY A 14 20.31 -23.13 14.71
C GLY A 14 19.89 -22.38 15.98
N THR A 15 18.89 -21.50 15.93
CA THR A 15 18.32 -20.81 17.09
C THR A 15 16.95 -21.37 17.45
N VAL A 16 16.66 -21.49 18.75
CA VAL A 16 15.35 -21.94 19.25
C VAL A 16 14.47 -20.70 19.45
N VAL A 17 13.44 -20.56 18.62
CA VAL A 17 12.48 -19.45 18.74
C VAL A 17 11.21 -19.96 19.45
N PRO A 18 10.70 -19.25 20.48
CA PRO A 18 9.44 -19.59 21.10
C PRO A 18 8.30 -19.64 20.07
N LYS A 19 7.43 -20.66 20.16
CA LYS A 19 6.34 -20.87 19.19
C LYS A 19 5.48 -19.62 18.97
N GLU A 20 5.17 -18.87 20.03
CA GLU A 20 4.30 -17.69 19.96
C GLU A 20 4.97 -16.51 19.24
N VAL A 21 6.26 -16.31 19.45
CA VAL A 21 7.07 -15.31 18.73
C VAL A 21 7.18 -15.67 17.25
N PHE A 22 7.41 -16.94 16.93
CA PHE A 22 7.43 -17.43 15.56
C PHE A 22 6.09 -17.20 14.84
N LEU A 23 4.96 -17.46 15.53
CA LEU A 23 3.63 -17.20 14.98
C LEU A 23 3.41 -15.70 14.71
N ALA A 24 3.88 -14.81 15.59
CA ALA A 24 3.81 -13.37 15.36
C ALA A 24 4.66 -12.94 14.16
N GLN A 25 5.91 -13.43 14.05
CA GLN A 25 6.78 -13.16 12.89
C GLN A 25 6.15 -13.63 11.57
N LEU A 26 5.61 -14.85 11.56
CA LEU A 26 4.93 -15.41 10.40
C LEU A 26 3.67 -14.63 10.03
N PHE A 27 2.90 -14.17 11.04
CA PHE A 27 1.74 -13.31 10.80
C PHE A 27 2.14 -12.00 10.13
N TYR A 28 3.14 -11.27 10.64
CA TYR A 28 3.59 -10.02 10.00
C TYR A 28 4.09 -10.25 8.59
N LEU A 29 4.86 -11.31 8.38
CA LEU A 29 5.34 -11.68 7.04
C LEU A 29 4.19 -11.88 6.06
N LEU A 30 3.18 -12.68 6.43
CA LEU A 30 2.05 -13.00 5.56
C LEU A 30 1.08 -11.82 5.40
N TYR A 31 0.82 -11.08 6.48
CA TYR A 31 -0.06 -9.90 6.47
C TYR A 31 0.50 -8.83 5.54
N PHE A 32 1.77 -8.44 5.71
CA PHE A 32 2.37 -7.44 4.82
C PHE A 32 2.71 -7.99 3.43
N ALA A 33 2.92 -9.30 3.26
CA ALA A 33 2.97 -9.91 1.93
C ALA A 33 1.64 -9.76 1.17
N SER A 34 0.50 -9.84 1.85
CA SER A 34 -0.81 -9.56 1.26
C SER A 34 -0.87 -8.13 0.72
N PHE A 35 -0.53 -7.12 1.54
CA PHE A 35 -0.48 -5.71 1.11
C PHE A 35 0.52 -5.50 -0.03
N GLY A 36 1.73 -6.04 0.10
CA GLY A 36 2.77 -5.98 -0.91
C GLY A 36 2.31 -6.56 -2.24
N SER A 37 1.57 -7.66 -2.27
CA SER A 37 1.14 -8.27 -3.54
C SER A 37 0.14 -7.45 -4.36
N LEU A 38 -0.54 -6.44 -3.78
CA LEU A 38 -1.63 -5.73 -4.46
C LEU A 38 -1.48 -4.20 -4.41
N PHE A 39 -1.20 -3.63 -3.24
CA PHE A 39 -1.41 -2.20 -3.00
C PHE A 39 -0.55 -1.29 -3.87
N PRO A 40 0.76 -1.56 -4.04
CA PRO A 40 1.60 -0.73 -4.90
C PRO A 40 1.14 -0.70 -6.38
N LEU A 41 0.37 -1.71 -6.79
CA LEU A 41 -0.07 -1.91 -8.17
C LEU A 41 -1.50 -1.41 -8.41
N LEU A 42 -2.25 -1.03 -7.36
CA LEU A 42 -3.65 -0.61 -7.47
C LEU A 42 -3.83 0.60 -8.38
N ALA A 43 -2.93 1.59 -8.31
CA ALA A 43 -3.02 2.77 -9.16
C ALA A 43 -2.91 2.41 -10.65
N VAL A 44 -1.95 1.54 -10.98
CA VAL A 44 -1.76 1.02 -12.34
C VAL A 44 -2.96 0.19 -12.79
N TYR A 45 -3.55 -0.58 -11.89
CA TYR A 45 -4.79 -1.31 -12.16
C TYR A 45 -5.97 -0.37 -12.43
N PHE A 46 -6.18 0.67 -11.62
CA PHE A 46 -7.25 1.66 -11.83
C PHE A 46 -7.09 2.40 -13.15
N LYS A 47 -5.85 2.73 -13.53
CA LYS A 47 -5.55 3.25 -14.86
C LYS A 47 -6.03 2.32 -15.98
N GLN A 48 -5.77 1.02 -15.88
CA GLN A 48 -6.23 0.02 -16.86
C GLN A 48 -7.76 -0.11 -16.92
N LEU A 49 -8.47 0.20 -15.83
CA LEU A 49 -9.94 0.29 -15.82
C LEU A 49 -10.47 1.60 -16.43
N GLY A 50 -9.59 2.52 -16.84
CA GLY A 50 -9.98 3.81 -17.43
C GLY A 50 -10.19 4.93 -16.42
N LEU A 51 -9.85 4.73 -15.14
CA LEU A 51 -9.97 5.78 -14.12
C LEU A 51 -8.90 6.86 -14.30
N SER A 52 -9.28 8.11 -14.03
CA SER A 52 -8.35 9.24 -14.02
C SER A 52 -7.38 9.17 -12.84
N ALA A 53 -6.26 9.89 -12.92
CA ALA A 53 -5.30 10.00 -11.82
C ALA A 53 -5.96 10.57 -10.54
N ALA A 54 -6.88 11.53 -10.69
CA ALA A 54 -7.63 12.08 -9.55
C ALA A 54 -8.54 11.02 -8.88
N GLN A 55 -9.27 10.23 -9.68
CA GLN A 55 -10.09 9.13 -9.16
C GLN A 55 -9.23 8.09 -8.44
N ALA A 56 -8.11 7.66 -9.05
CA ALA A 56 -7.18 6.72 -8.42
C ALA A 56 -6.58 7.28 -7.12
N GLY A 57 -6.21 8.56 -7.10
CA GLY A 57 -5.70 9.26 -5.92
C GLY A 57 -6.73 9.31 -4.78
N ILE A 58 -8.00 9.59 -5.08
CA ILE A 58 -9.09 9.57 -4.08
C ILE A 58 -9.25 8.16 -3.50
N LEU A 59 -9.28 7.12 -4.34
CA LEU A 59 -9.42 5.73 -3.88
C LEU A 59 -8.29 5.34 -2.92
N LEU A 60 -7.04 5.63 -3.29
CA LEU A 60 -5.87 5.28 -2.49
C LEU A 60 -5.73 6.15 -1.22
N GLY A 61 -5.95 7.46 -1.35
CA GLY A 61 -5.87 8.41 -0.24
C GLY A 61 -7.00 8.30 0.77
N SER A 62 -8.17 7.77 0.37
CA SER A 62 -9.29 7.54 1.30
C SER A 62 -8.98 6.49 2.37
N ARG A 63 -8.07 5.55 2.11
CA ARG A 63 -7.75 4.45 3.01
C ARG A 63 -7.20 4.90 4.37
N PRO A 64 -6.06 5.63 4.44
CA PRO A 64 -5.55 6.11 5.72
C PRO A 64 -6.52 7.05 6.45
N LEU A 65 -7.34 7.81 5.72
CA LEU A 65 -8.37 8.66 6.33
C LEU A 65 -9.47 7.83 7.01
N VAL A 66 -9.95 6.78 6.35
CA VAL A 66 -10.94 5.86 6.95
C VAL A 66 -10.35 5.12 8.14
N GLU A 67 -9.11 4.62 8.03
CA GLU A 67 -8.40 3.95 9.13
C GLU A 67 -8.27 4.85 10.36
N PHE A 68 -7.89 6.11 10.17
CA PHE A 68 -7.80 7.10 11.24
C PHE A 68 -9.16 7.35 11.91
N VAL A 69 -10.22 7.55 11.14
CA VAL A 69 -11.58 7.79 11.68
C VAL A 69 -12.13 6.54 12.37
N ALA A 70 -11.81 5.35 11.86
CA ALA A 70 -12.25 4.07 12.41
C ALA A 70 -11.51 3.70 13.71
N SER A 71 -10.27 4.16 13.89
CA SER A 71 -9.42 3.77 15.02
C SER A 71 -10.04 4.04 16.40
N PRO A 72 -10.59 5.25 16.71
CA PRO A 72 -11.26 5.49 17.98
C PRO A 72 -12.51 4.62 18.20
N PHE A 73 -13.27 4.37 17.14
CA PHE A 73 -14.46 3.52 17.19
C PHE A 73 -14.10 2.09 17.59
N TRP A 74 -13.12 1.50 16.92
CA TRP A 74 -12.68 0.14 17.21
C TRP A 74 -11.91 0.01 18.52
N GLY A 75 -11.16 1.05 18.93
CA GLY A 75 -10.53 1.10 20.26
C GLY A 75 -11.57 1.00 21.37
N SER A 76 -12.61 1.84 21.32
CA SER A 76 -13.71 1.79 22.30
C SER A 76 -14.47 0.46 22.25
N PHE A 77 -14.69 -0.09 21.06
CA PHE A 77 -15.34 -1.38 20.89
C PHE A 77 -14.52 -2.53 21.49
N ALA A 78 -13.20 -2.57 21.23
CA ALA A 78 -12.29 -3.57 21.76
C ALA A 78 -12.28 -3.55 23.30
N ASP A 79 -12.25 -2.37 23.91
CA ASP A 79 -12.25 -2.18 25.36
C ASP A 79 -13.56 -2.66 26.03
N ARG A 80 -14.70 -2.36 25.39
CA ARG A 80 -16.03 -2.70 25.93
C ARG A 80 -16.31 -4.19 25.85
N PHE A 81 -15.99 -4.82 24.73
CA PHE A 81 -16.33 -6.22 24.47
C PHE A 81 -15.23 -7.21 24.92
N ARG A 82 -13.99 -6.75 25.11
CA ARG A 82 -12.83 -7.55 25.56
C ARG A 82 -12.62 -8.85 24.78
N LYS A 83 -13.06 -8.89 23.52
CA LYS A 83 -12.97 -10.04 22.60
C LYS A 83 -12.02 -9.71 21.44
N GLY A 84 -10.78 -9.29 21.77
CA GLY A 84 -9.78 -8.87 20.78
C GLY A 84 -9.50 -9.93 19.70
N LYS A 85 -9.45 -11.22 20.07
CA LYS A 85 -9.28 -12.32 19.12
C LYS A 85 -10.40 -12.37 18.08
N LEU A 86 -11.66 -12.26 18.50
CA LEU A 86 -12.80 -12.33 17.59
C LEU A 86 -12.77 -11.13 16.63
N LEU A 87 -12.49 -9.95 17.16
CA LEU A 87 -12.39 -8.73 16.35
C LEU A 87 -11.28 -8.84 15.30
N LEU A 88 -10.09 -9.32 15.68
CA LEU A 88 -8.97 -9.57 14.77
C LEU A 88 -9.37 -10.51 13.62
N LEU A 89 -10.02 -11.64 13.94
CA LEU A 89 -10.44 -12.62 12.94
C LEU A 89 -11.53 -12.05 12.01
N CYS A 90 -12.49 -11.29 12.55
CA CYS A 90 -13.50 -10.61 11.75
C CYS A 90 -12.87 -9.59 10.78
N SER A 91 -11.89 -8.81 11.22
CA SER A 91 -11.19 -7.82 10.39
C SER A 91 -10.33 -8.43 9.29
N LEU A 92 -9.66 -9.55 9.57
CA LEU A 92 -8.93 -10.31 8.55
C LEU A 92 -9.89 -10.98 7.55
N CYS A 93 -11.04 -11.46 8.01
CA CYS A 93 -12.09 -11.99 7.14
C CYS A 93 -12.68 -10.89 6.23
N SER A 94 -12.96 -9.70 6.77
CA SER A 94 -13.43 -8.58 5.95
C SER A 94 -12.39 -8.17 4.91
N MET A 95 -11.10 -8.16 5.26
CA MET A 95 -10.02 -7.89 4.30
C MET A 95 -10.08 -8.86 3.10
N VAL A 96 -10.26 -10.16 3.36
CA VAL A 96 -10.43 -11.19 2.31
C VAL A 96 -11.65 -10.90 1.43
N VAL A 97 -12.82 -10.68 2.05
CA VAL A 97 -14.09 -10.48 1.34
C VAL A 97 -14.04 -9.23 0.46
N PHE A 98 -13.61 -8.10 1.01
CA PHE A 98 -13.58 -6.83 0.27
C PHE A 98 -12.48 -6.79 -0.78
N THR A 99 -11.34 -7.45 -0.57
CA THR A 99 -10.28 -7.58 -1.60
C THR A 99 -10.80 -8.33 -2.83
N LEU A 100 -11.49 -9.46 -2.61
CA LEU A 100 -12.12 -10.19 -3.71
C LEU A 100 -13.21 -9.37 -4.39
N ALA A 101 -14.07 -8.70 -3.61
CA ALA A 101 -15.14 -7.85 -4.15
C ALA A 101 -14.58 -6.76 -5.07
N VAL A 102 -13.52 -6.06 -4.65
CA VAL A 102 -12.82 -5.04 -5.46
C VAL A 102 -12.29 -5.65 -6.77
N GLY A 103 -11.69 -6.85 -6.73
CA GLY A 103 -11.18 -7.53 -7.92
C GLY A 103 -12.25 -7.91 -8.96
N PHE A 104 -13.51 -8.06 -8.54
CA PHE A 104 -14.64 -8.33 -9.44
C PHE A 104 -15.21 -7.07 -10.10
N VAL A 105 -14.93 -5.87 -9.57
CA VAL A 105 -15.44 -4.63 -10.14
C VAL A 105 -14.64 -4.26 -11.37
N GLN A 106 -15.25 -4.39 -12.54
CA GLN A 106 -14.68 -3.97 -13.81
C GLN A 106 -15.73 -3.24 -14.65
N PRO A 107 -15.42 -2.09 -15.24
CA PRO A 107 -16.33 -1.43 -16.15
C PRO A 107 -16.53 -2.28 -17.40
N LEU A 108 -17.73 -2.23 -17.96
CA LEU A 108 -18.05 -2.95 -19.19
C LEU A 108 -17.19 -2.41 -20.33
N THR A 109 -16.59 -3.31 -21.11
CA THR A 109 -15.85 -2.98 -22.34
C THR A 109 -16.75 -3.23 -23.56
N PRO A 110 -17.48 -2.21 -24.05
CA PRO A 110 -18.33 -2.35 -25.23
C PRO A 110 -17.54 -2.40 -26.54
N TYR A 111 -16.39 -1.73 -26.61
CA TYR A 111 -15.63 -1.56 -27.84
C TYR A 111 -14.14 -1.81 -27.64
N CYS A 112 -13.46 -2.10 -28.75
CA CYS A 112 -12.04 -2.31 -28.87
C CYS A 112 -11.48 -1.36 -29.93
N VAL A 113 -10.31 -0.78 -29.67
CA VAL A 113 -9.59 0.00 -30.68
C VAL A 113 -8.70 -0.92 -31.50
N VAL A 114 -8.78 -0.78 -32.83
CA VAL A 114 -8.03 -1.55 -33.82
C VAL A 114 -7.38 -0.61 -34.85
N LEU A 115 -6.26 -1.05 -35.44
CA LEU A 115 -5.63 -0.40 -36.57
C LEU A 115 -6.11 -1.05 -37.87
N ASP A 116 -6.45 -0.24 -38.88
CA ASP A 116 -6.75 -0.73 -40.22
C ASP A 116 -5.45 -0.96 -41.00
N GLN A 117 -5.20 -2.21 -41.41
CA GLN A 117 -4.03 -2.60 -42.18
C GLN A 117 -4.15 -2.28 -43.68
N ASN A 118 -5.36 -1.98 -44.17
CA ASN A 118 -5.63 -1.80 -45.61
C ASN A 118 -5.69 -0.33 -46.06
N SER A 119 -5.60 0.64 -45.15
CA SER A 119 -5.59 2.06 -45.48
C SER A 119 -4.18 2.53 -45.88
N THR A 120 -4.02 2.88 -47.16
CA THR A 120 -2.77 3.41 -47.76
C THR A 120 -2.39 4.82 -47.29
N GLY A 121 -3.19 5.44 -46.43
CA GLY A 121 -2.86 6.65 -45.68
C GLY A 121 -2.91 6.35 -44.19
N GLY A 122 -1.85 5.73 -43.66
CA GLY A 122 -1.77 5.34 -42.26
C GLY A 122 -1.85 6.56 -41.34
N GLU A 123 -2.83 6.57 -40.43
CA GLU A 123 -2.80 7.29 -39.14
C GLU A 123 -4.08 7.17 -38.30
N CYS A 124 -5.17 6.60 -38.83
CA CYS A 124 -6.46 6.59 -38.12
C CYS A 124 -6.82 5.23 -37.51
N LYS A 125 -7.23 5.22 -36.24
CA LYS A 125 -7.72 4.02 -35.53
C LYS A 125 -9.23 3.81 -35.80
N PHE A 126 -9.73 2.60 -35.53
CA PHE A 126 -11.14 2.25 -35.67
C PHE A 126 -11.68 1.57 -34.41
N LEU A 127 -12.97 1.75 -34.12
CA LEU A 127 -13.71 1.03 -33.09
C LEU A 127 -14.37 -0.22 -33.67
N VAL A 128 -14.20 -1.34 -32.98
CA VAL A 128 -14.88 -2.62 -33.26
C VAL A 128 -15.62 -3.07 -32.00
N PRO A 129 -16.84 -3.65 -32.11
CA PRO A 129 -17.53 -4.20 -30.96
C PRO A 129 -16.68 -5.28 -30.27
N ALA A 130 -16.61 -5.21 -28.94
CA ALA A 130 -15.95 -6.24 -28.15
C ALA A 130 -16.67 -7.59 -28.32
N SER A 131 -15.91 -8.68 -28.33
CA SER A 131 -16.49 -10.03 -28.34
C SER A 131 -17.24 -10.31 -27.03
N GLU A 132 -18.28 -11.16 -27.08
CA GLU A 132 -19.01 -11.55 -25.86
C GLU A 132 -18.07 -12.23 -24.85
N ILE A 133 -17.70 -11.48 -23.81
CA ILE A 133 -16.95 -12.02 -22.67
C ILE A 133 -17.87 -12.99 -21.93
N VAL A 134 -17.40 -14.21 -21.70
CA VAL A 134 -18.08 -15.18 -20.83
C VAL A 134 -18.05 -14.64 -19.40
N ARG A 135 -19.12 -13.98 -18.96
CA ARG A 135 -19.25 -13.53 -17.56
C ARG A 135 -19.41 -14.72 -16.62
N GLY A 136 -18.72 -14.69 -15.48
CA GLY A 136 -18.91 -15.63 -14.37
C GLY A 136 -17.75 -16.60 -14.08
N GLY A 137 -16.53 -16.34 -14.55
CA GLY A 137 -15.36 -17.19 -14.26
C GLY A 137 -15.61 -18.65 -14.64
N ALA A 138 -15.34 -19.59 -13.73
CA ALA A 138 -15.59 -21.01 -13.94
C ALA A 138 -17.07 -21.34 -14.21
N LEU A 139 -18.01 -20.64 -13.57
CA LEU A 139 -19.46 -20.89 -13.69
C LEU A 139 -20.00 -20.47 -15.07
N GLY A 140 -19.49 -19.35 -15.59
CA GLY A 140 -19.79 -18.90 -16.95
C GLY A 140 -19.23 -19.84 -18.01
N TYR A 141 -18.04 -20.42 -17.75
CA TYR A 141 -17.43 -21.40 -18.64
C TYR A 141 -18.24 -22.69 -18.69
N ILE A 142 -18.73 -23.19 -17.56
CA ILE A 142 -19.63 -24.35 -17.48
C ILE A 142 -20.92 -24.08 -18.27
N LYS A 143 -21.51 -22.88 -18.15
CA LYS A 143 -22.73 -22.51 -18.88
C LYS A 143 -22.52 -22.45 -20.41
N LYS A 144 -21.33 -22.03 -20.85
CA LYS A 144 -20.93 -22.02 -22.27
C LYS A 144 -20.60 -23.41 -22.80
N VAL A 145 -19.93 -24.25 -22.00
CA VAL A 145 -19.64 -25.66 -22.33
C VAL A 145 -20.94 -26.48 -22.36
N ALA A 146 -21.90 -26.16 -21.50
CA ALA A 146 -23.24 -26.75 -21.48
C ALA A 146 -24.15 -26.29 -22.65
N GLY A 147 -23.63 -25.49 -23.60
CA GLY A 147 -24.35 -25.16 -24.84
C GLY A 147 -25.50 -24.16 -24.70
N ILE A 148 -25.64 -23.48 -23.56
CA ILE A 148 -26.71 -22.49 -23.33
C ILE A 148 -26.23 -21.11 -23.82
N GLY A 149 -26.15 -20.91 -25.15
CA GLY A 149 -25.83 -19.60 -25.74
C GLY A 149 -25.57 -19.62 -27.25
N ARG A 150 -26.07 -18.62 -27.99
CA ARG A 150 -25.94 -18.50 -29.46
C ARG A 150 -24.48 -18.27 -29.87
N ARG A 151 -23.96 -19.12 -30.77
CA ARG A 151 -22.67 -18.94 -31.44
C ARG A 151 -22.79 -17.86 -32.52
N ARG A 152 -22.05 -16.75 -32.39
CA ARG A 152 -21.74 -15.87 -33.51
C ARG A 152 -20.23 -15.95 -33.78
N ARG A 153 -19.86 -16.49 -34.94
CA ARG A 153 -18.50 -16.37 -35.49
C ARG A 153 -18.52 -15.11 -36.33
N ASP A 154 -17.61 -14.18 -36.07
CA ASP A 154 -17.17 -13.25 -37.10
C ASP A 154 -15.67 -12.96 -36.93
N ILE A 155 -15.03 -12.93 -38.09
CA ILE A 155 -13.60 -12.85 -38.35
C ILE A 155 -13.11 -11.44 -38.02
N LEU A 156 -12.05 -11.31 -37.23
CA LEU A 156 -11.22 -10.11 -37.20
C LEU A 156 -9.75 -10.53 -37.19
N SER A 157 -8.99 -9.98 -38.13
CA SER A 157 -7.53 -10.08 -38.16
C SER A 157 -6.97 -9.72 -36.79
N ILE A 158 -6.11 -10.57 -36.26
CA ILE A 158 -5.51 -10.36 -34.95
C ILE A 158 -4.48 -9.26 -35.10
N ILE A 159 -4.72 -8.13 -34.45
CA ILE A 159 -3.81 -6.98 -34.51
C ILE A 159 -2.74 -7.16 -33.45
N ASP A 160 -1.48 -7.07 -33.88
CA ASP A 160 -0.30 -7.03 -33.04
C ASP A 160 0.02 -5.58 -32.71
N LEU A 161 0.02 -5.24 -31.43
CA LEU A 161 0.32 -3.88 -30.94
C LEU A 161 1.78 -3.72 -30.51
N SER A 162 2.59 -4.79 -30.57
CA SER A 162 4.02 -4.73 -30.27
C SER A 162 4.83 -3.90 -31.28
N THR A 163 4.28 -3.64 -32.47
CA THR A 163 4.89 -2.79 -33.51
C THR A 163 4.58 -1.31 -33.35
N PHE A 164 3.83 -0.90 -32.33
CA PHE A 164 3.60 0.52 -32.06
C PHE A 164 4.92 1.13 -31.57
N ASP A 165 5.52 1.95 -32.44
CA ASP A 165 6.82 2.58 -32.22
C ASP A 165 6.79 3.46 -30.95
N SER A 166 7.33 2.93 -29.85
CA SER A 166 7.39 3.61 -28.55
C SER A 166 8.31 4.85 -28.56
N LYS A 167 9.01 5.12 -29.68
CA LYS A 167 10.03 6.16 -29.74
C LYS A 167 9.50 7.60 -29.72
N ASN A 168 8.23 7.85 -30.09
CA ASN A 168 7.76 9.23 -30.28
C ASN A 168 6.85 9.83 -29.21
N TYR A 169 6.42 9.09 -28.17
CA TYR A 169 5.57 9.68 -27.12
C TYR A 169 5.74 9.04 -25.73
N LEU A 170 6.96 9.02 -25.19
CA LEU A 170 7.23 8.75 -23.77
C LEU A 170 6.89 9.99 -22.90
N VAL A 171 5.65 10.47 -22.99
CA VAL A 171 5.17 11.56 -22.12
C VAL A 171 4.59 10.92 -20.87
N ALA A 172 5.29 11.07 -19.74
CA ALA A 172 4.86 10.54 -18.47
C ALA A 172 3.60 11.24 -17.93
N GLY A 173 2.75 10.51 -17.19
CA GLY A 173 1.59 11.07 -16.52
C GLY A 173 0.32 11.14 -17.37
N LYS A 174 0.18 10.28 -18.40
CA LYS A 174 -1.06 10.25 -19.19
C LYS A 174 -2.20 9.59 -18.42
N ALA A 175 -3.24 10.36 -18.17
CA ALA A 175 -4.54 9.83 -17.80
C ALA A 175 -5.17 9.11 -19.02
N PRO A 176 -6.12 8.17 -18.79
CA PRO A 176 -6.96 7.64 -19.86
C PRO A 176 -7.50 8.73 -20.78
N GLU A 177 -7.32 8.55 -22.09
CA GLU A 177 -7.61 9.58 -23.09
C GLU A 177 -9.05 9.46 -23.58
N TYR A 178 -9.71 10.61 -23.80
CA TYR A 178 -10.99 10.65 -24.48
C TYR A 178 -10.83 10.34 -25.96
N ILE A 179 -11.74 9.53 -26.50
CA ILE A 179 -11.78 9.24 -27.93
C ILE A 179 -12.37 10.44 -28.68
N THR A 180 -11.63 10.90 -29.70
CA THR A 180 -12.03 11.98 -30.61
C THR A 180 -12.06 11.48 -32.05
N LYS A 181 -12.82 12.18 -32.90
CA LYS A 181 -12.94 11.85 -34.34
C LYS A 181 -11.60 11.94 -35.09
N GLU A 182 -10.68 12.78 -34.60
CA GLU A 182 -9.33 12.92 -35.14
C GLU A 182 -8.47 11.67 -34.93
N LYS A 183 -8.63 10.99 -33.78
CA LYS A 183 -7.87 9.78 -33.43
C LYS A 183 -8.55 8.50 -33.90
N VAL A 184 -9.88 8.49 -33.99
CA VAL A 184 -10.67 7.33 -34.37
C VAL A 184 -11.70 7.71 -35.44
N CYS A 185 -11.52 7.17 -36.65
CA CYS A 185 -12.22 7.64 -37.84
C CYS A 185 -13.72 7.34 -37.87
N ASN A 186 -14.12 6.20 -37.32
CA ASN A 186 -15.52 5.79 -37.24
C ASN A 186 -16.22 6.21 -35.93
N TYR A 187 -15.62 7.13 -35.16
CA TYR A 187 -16.22 7.62 -33.93
C TYR A 187 -17.12 8.83 -34.16
N GLU A 188 -18.37 8.68 -33.72
CA GLU A 188 -19.37 9.73 -33.68
C GLU A 188 -19.92 9.88 -32.25
N LYS A 189 -19.74 11.05 -31.64
CA LYS A 189 -20.13 11.31 -30.25
C LYS A 189 -21.64 11.11 -30.02
N GLU A 190 -22.47 11.43 -31.00
CA GLU A 190 -23.93 11.29 -30.92
C GLU A 190 -24.37 9.82 -30.87
N VAL A 191 -23.65 8.92 -31.54
CA VAL A 191 -23.96 7.49 -31.60
C VAL A 191 -23.37 6.73 -30.42
N TYR A 192 -22.09 6.99 -30.12
CA TYR A 192 -21.34 6.20 -29.15
C TYR A 192 -21.33 6.80 -27.74
N GLY A 193 -21.63 8.10 -27.59
CA GLY A 193 -21.43 8.85 -26.36
C GLY A 193 -19.95 9.09 -26.06
N THR A 194 -19.63 9.67 -24.89
CA THR A 194 -18.23 9.88 -24.48
C THR A 194 -17.55 8.56 -24.15
N LEU A 195 -16.47 8.27 -24.87
CA LEU A 195 -15.65 7.07 -24.70
C LEU A 195 -14.25 7.43 -24.18
N VAL A 196 -13.71 6.55 -23.34
CA VAL A 196 -12.40 6.66 -22.71
C VAL A 196 -11.58 5.41 -22.99
N SER A 197 -10.31 5.58 -23.34
CA SER A 197 -9.36 4.48 -23.55
C SER A 197 -8.14 4.68 -22.67
N PRO A 198 -7.75 3.69 -21.83
CA PRO A 198 -6.47 3.75 -21.13
C PRO A 198 -5.30 3.79 -22.11
N PRO A 199 -4.21 4.48 -21.76
CA PRO A 199 -2.96 4.33 -22.49
C PRO A 199 -2.48 2.87 -22.35
N HIS A 200 -1.88 2.32 -23.42
CA HIS A 200 -1.39 0.93 -23.46
C HIS A 200 -2.47 -0.17 -23.36
N SER A 201 -3.75 0.18 -23.53
CA SER A 201 -4.87 -0.77 -23.59
C SER A 201 -5.63 -0.64 -24.91
N THR A 202 -6.21 -1.74 -25.36
CA THR A 202 -7.13 -1.77 -26.50
C THR A 202 -8.60 -1.62 -26.11
N ARG A 203 -8.88 -1.71 -24.81
CA ARG A 203 -10.24 -1.66 -24.27
C ARG A 203 -10.72 -0.23 -24.26
N VAL A 204 -11.93 -0.03 -24.77
CA VAL A 204 -12.62 1.26 -24.70
C VAL A 204 -13.81 1.13 -23.78
N TYR A 205 -13.94 2.10 -22.89
CA TYR A 205 -15.01 2.17 -21.91
C TYR A 205 -15.92 3.35 -22.20
N ARG A 206 -17.19 3.22 -21.80
CA ARG A 206 -18.07 4.40 -21.67
C ARG A 206 -17.73 5.12 -20.39
N GLU A 207 -17.64 6.44 -20.44
CA GLU A 207 -17.32 7.28 -19.26
C GLU A 207 -18.24 6.97 -18.07
N GLN A 208 -19.55 6.90 -18.32
CA GLN A 208 -20.56 6.55 -17.30
C GLN A 208 -20.29 5.21 -16.61
N ALA A 209 -19.79 4.21 -17.34
CA ALA A 209 -19.47 2.90 -16.76
C ALA A 209 -18.21 2.95 -15.90
N VAL A 210 -17.23 3.78 -16.27
CA VAL A 210 -16.03 4.05 -15.47
C VAL A 210 -16.41 4.78 -14.18
N GLU A 211 -17.27 5.79 -14.25
CA GLU A 211 -17.76 6.52 -13.07
C GLU A 211 -18.54 5.62 -12.11
N GLN A 212 -19.43 4.76 -12.63
CA GLN A 212 -20.14 3.77 -11.81
C GLN A 212 -19.18 2.80 -11.13
N ALA A 213 -18.16 2.31 -11.86
CA ALA A 213 -17.14 1.46 -11.29
C ALA A 213 -16.34 2.19 -10.20
N PHE A 214 -15.96 3.45 -10.43
CA PHE A 214 -15.28 4.29 -9.44
C PHE A 214 -16.09 4.44 -8.15
N MET A 215 -17.39 4.78 -8.25
CA MET A 215 -18.25 4.94 -7.08
C MET A 215 -18.38 3.62 -6.28
N LEU A 216 -18.53 2.50 -6.98
CA LEU A 216 -18.60 1.18 -6.34
C LEU A 216 -17.27 0.81 -5.68
N LEU A 217 -16.14 1.05 -6.36
CA LEU A 217 -14.80 0.83 -5.82
C LEU A 217 -14.57 1.67 -4.57
N TRP A 218 -14.96 2.95 -4.58
CA TRP A 218 -14.80 3.83 -3.44
C TRP A 218 -15.58 3.32 -2.24
N LEU A 219 -16.85 2.94 -2.42
CA LEU A 219 -17.67 2.34 -1.38
C LEU A 219 -17.05 1.06 -0.81
N LEU A 220 -16.63 0.12 -1.68
CA LEU A 220 -16.04 -1.14 -1.26
C LEU A 220 -14.71 -0.97 -0.53
N ILE A 221 -13.86 -0.06 -1.00
CA ILE A 221 -12.57 0.24 -0.37
C ILE A 221 -12.79 0.91 0.99
N SER A 222 -13.69 1.89 1.09
CA SER A 222 -13.98 2.55 2.36
C SER A 222 -14.60 1.59 3.38
N LEU A 223 -15.57 0.75 2.98
CA LEU A 223 -16.14 -0.26 3.88
C LEU A 223 -15.09 -1.31 4.27
N GLY A 224 -14.32 -1.80 3.31
CA GLY A 224 -13.27 -2.78 3.55
C GLY A 224 -12.20 -2.28 4.51
N GLU A 225 -11.74 -1.05 4.33
CA GLU A 225 -10.77 -0.41 5.22
C GLU A 225 -11.35 -0.19 6.61
N PHE A 226 -12.59 0.29 6.72
CA PHE A 226 -13.25 0.48 8.00
C PHE A 226 -13.30 -0.81 8.83
N PHE A 227 -13.66 -1.95 8.22
CA PHE A 227 -13.72 -3.23 8.95
C PHE A 227 -12.35 -3.88 9.16
N ALA A 228 -11.40 -3.67 8.25
CA ALA A 228 -10.05 -4.24 8.35
C ALA A 228 -9.13 -3.46 9.31
N SER A 229 -9.43 -2.18 9.60
CA SER A 229 -8.53 -1.26 10.32
C SER A 229 -7.99 -1.77 11.67
N PRO A 230 -8.75 -2.48 12.55
CA PRO A 230 -8.19 -2.87 13.84
C PRO A 230 -7.28 -4.10 13.75
N ALA A 231 -7.16 -4.77 12.59
CA ALA A 231 -6.39 -6.00 12.45
C ALA A 231 -4.92 -5.82 12.84
N LEU A 232 -4.25 -4.80 12.28
CA LEU A 232 -2.83 -4.56 12.57
C LEU A 232 -2.63 -4.09 14.02
N ALA A 233 -3.48 -3.19 14.52
CA ALA A 233 -3.40 -2.70 15.90
C ALA A 233 -3.58 -3.82 16.94
N LEU A 234 -4.51 -4.75 16.71
CA LEU A 234 -4.72 -5.90 17.59
C LEU A 234 -3.57 -6.91 17.53
N ALA A 235 -2.98 -7.11 16.34
CA ALA A 235 -1.80 -7.95 16.19
C ALA A 235 -0.55 -7.33 16.85
N ASP A 236 -0.38 -6.02 16.74
CA ASP A 236 0.64 -5.24 17.47
C ASP A 236 0.42 -5.39 18.98
N GLY A 237 -0.80 -5.20 19.48
CA GLY A 237 -1.14 -5.37 20.89
C GLY A 237 -0.87 -6.79 21.43
N TYR A 238 -1.19 -7.82 20.63
CA TYR A 238 -0.85 -9.20 20.96
C TYR A 238 0.68 -9.40 21.03
N THR A 239 1.40 -8.95 20.00
CA THR A 239 2.86 -9.11 19.94
C THR A 239 3.55 -8.37 21.08
N LEU A 240 3.09 -7.15 21.41
CA LEU A 240 3.58 -6.39 22.56
C LEU A 240 3.41 -7.16 23.87
N SER A 241 2.27 -7.83 24.06
CA SER A 241 2.06 -8.67 25.25
C SER A 241 3.01 -9.87 25.33
N LEU A 242 3.48 -10.40 24.19
CA LEU A 242 4.46 -11.49 24.15
C LEU A 242 5.87 -11.04 24.53
N VAL A 243 6.22 -9.79 24.22
CA VAL A 243 7.55 -9.21 24.47
C VAL A 243 7.54 -8.18 25.60
N SER A 244 6.57 -8.25 26.51
CA SER A 244 6.45 -7.30 27.63
C SER A 244 7.72 -7.23 28.47
N ASP A 245 8.42 -8.36 28.62
CA ASP A 245 9.64 -8.47 29.40
C ASP A 245 10.88 -8.01 28.62
N THR A 246 10.80 -8.02 27.28
CA THR A 246 11.88 -7.61 26.36
C THR A 246 11.38 -6.67 25.25
N PRO A 247 10.89 -5.46 25.58
CA PRO A 247 10.21 -4.58 24.62
C PRO A 247 11.03 -4.21 23.37
N LYS A 248 12.37 -4.23 23.47
CA LYS A 248 13.28 -3.96 22.34
C LYS A 248 13.17 -4.97 21.20
N GLU A 249 12.67 -6.18 21.46
CA GLU A 249 12.51 -7.23 20.44
C GLU A 249 11.29 -7.01 19.54
N PHE A 250 10.32 -6.19 19.96
CA PHE A 250 9.11 -5.88 19.16
C PHE A 250 9.47 -5.41 17.74
N GLY A 251 10.44 -4.51 17.62
CA GLY A 251 10.88 -3.97 16.34
C GLY A 251 11.44 -5.05 15.40
N LYS A 252 12.16 -6.05 15.94
CA LYS A 252 12.71 -7.15 15.15
C LYS A 252 11.62 -8.10 14.66
N ILE A 253 10.58 -8.32 15.47
CA ILE A 253 9.42 -9.13 15.06
C ILE A 253 8.66 -8.44 13.93
N ARG A 254 8.38 -7.13 14.08
CA ARG A 254 7.67 -6.33 13.08
C ARG A 254 8.42 -6.21 11.76
N LEU A 255 9.75 -6.28 11.78
CA LEU A 255 10.62 -6.21 10.60
C LEU A 255 10.34 -7.30 9.55
N TYR A 256 9.80 -8.44 9.97
CA TYR A 256 9.32 -9.49 9.07
C TYR A 256 8.21 -8.99 8.14
N GLY A 257 7.48 -7.94 8.52
CA GLY A 257 6.52 -7.25 7.67
C GLY A 257 7.16 -6.63 6.43
N SER A 258 8.23 -5.85 6.62
CA SER A 258 8.98 -5.24 5.50
C SER A 258 9.57 -6.29 4.57
N ALA A 259 10.04 -7.42 5.11
CA ALA A 259 10.50 -8.56 4.32
C ALA A 259 9.36 -9.20 3.51
N GLY A 260 8.21 -9.46 4.14
CA GLY A 260 7.02 -10.00 3.48
C GLY A 260 6.54 -9.13 2.32
N TRP A 261 6.50 -7.81 2.52
CA TRP A 261 6.14 -6.85 1.47
C TRP A 261 7.09 -6.92 0.28
N GLY A 262 8.40 -6.81 0.54
CA GLY A 262 9.42 -6.82 -0.51
C GLY A 262 9.39 -8.09 -1.34
N ILE A 263 9.32 -9.25 -0.69
CA ILE A 263 9.26 -10.57 -1.34
C ILE A 263 7.99 -10.70 -2.19
N ALA A 264 6.82 -10.36 -1.64
CA ALA A 264 5.56 -10.49 -2.37
C ALA A 264 5.50 -9.60 -3.61
N MET A 265 5.93 -8.33 -3.50
CA MET A 265 6.02 -7.43 -4.65
C MET A 265 6.97 -7.95 -5.74
N PHE A 266 8.10 -8.55 -5.35
CA PHE A 266 9.03 -9.13 -6.30
C PHE A 266 8.44 -10.31 -7.06
N LEU A 267 7.79 -11.23 -6.33
CA LEU A 267 7.08 -12.37 -6.93
C LEU A 267 5.96 -11.91 -7.87
N MET A 268 5.21 -10.85 -7.51
CA MET A 268 4.20 -10.28 -8.39
C MET A 268 4.81 -9.57 -9.60
N GLY A 269 5.94 -8.90 -9.45
CA GLY A 269 6.69 -8.33 -10.58
C GLY A 269 7.05 -9.38 -11.62
N ILE A 270 7.60 -10.54 -11.19
CA ILE A 270 7.87 -11.69 -12.06
C ILE A 270 6.57 -12.22 -12.67
N GLY A 271 5.57 -12.52 -11.82
CA GLY A 271 4.31 -13.12 -12.26
C GLY A 271 3.55 -12.28 -13.28
N LEU A 272 3.58 -10.96 -13.15
CA LEU A 272 2.95 -10.04 -14.10
C LEU A 272 3.74 -9.91 -15.39
N ASP A 273 5.08 -9.96 -15.34
CA ASP A 273 5.92 -9.84 -16.53
C ASP A 273 5.75 -11.05 -17.47
N PHE A 274 5.57 -12.23 -16.88
CA PHE A 274 5.23 -13.48 -17.59
C PHE A 274 3.73 -13.72 -17.76
N SER A 275 2.86 -12.84 -17.24
CA SER A 275 1.43 -12.97 -17.48
C SER A 275 1.09 -12.50 -18.90
N ASP A 276 0.64 -13.44 -19.73
CA ASP A 276 0.05 -13.13 -21.02
C ASP A 276 -1.32 -12.45 -20.85
N THR A 277 -1.76 -11.76 -21.91
CA THR A 277 -3.13 -11.28 -22.01
C THR A 277 -4.12 -12.44 -21.85
N PHE A 278 -5.19 -12.20 -21.11
CA PHE A 278 -6.24 -13.19 -20.82
C PHE A 278 -6.58 -14.05 -22.04
N ARG A 279 -6.67 -15.37 -21.88
CA ARG A 279 -7.24 -16.29 -22.90
C ARG A 279 -8.65 -15.85 -23.37
N ASN A 280 -9.37 -15.09 -22.53
CA ASN A 280 -10.70 -14.52 -22.77
C ASN A 280 -10.68 -12.98 -22.87
N HIS A 281 -9.62 -12.39 -23.42
CA HIS A 281 -9.57 -10.94 -23.63
C HIS A 281 -10.72 -10.49 -24.57
N PRO A 282 -11.50 -9.45 -24.24
CA PRO A 282 -12.64 -9.01 -25.06
C PRO A 282 -12.26 -8.62 -26.48
N CYS A 283 -11.02 -8.15 -26.67
CA CYS A 283 -10.51 -7.68 -27.95
C CYS A 283 -9.60 -8.73 -28.61
N PRO A 284 -9.74 -8.98 -29.92
CA PRO A 284 -8.95 -9.98 -30.65
C PRO A 284 -7.53 -9.46 -30.95
N THR A 285 -6.62 -9.59 -29.99
CA THR A 285 -5.26 -9.04 -30.08
C THR A 285 -4.18 -10.07 -29.74
N LYS A 286 -3.05 -10.02 -30.43
CA LYS A 286 -1.80 -10.73 -30.06
C LYS A 286 -0.85 -9.69 -29.46
N ASN A 287 -0.11 -10.08 -28.42
CA ASN A 287 0.94 -9.26 -27.79
C ASN A 287 0.50 -7.83 -27.39
N THR A 288 -0.46 -7.71 -26.47
CA THR A 288 -0.74 -6.40 -25.85
C THR A 288 0.16 -6.15 -24.64
N THR A 289 0.36 -4.88 -24.31
CA THR A 289 1.02 -4.41 -23.08
C THR A 289 0.15 -4.54 -21.83
N GLU A 290 -1.08 -5.06 -21.96
CA GLU A 290 -1.99 -5.21 -20.83
C GLU A 290 -1.56 -6.37 -19.92
N ARG A 291 -1.62 -6.15 -18.61
CA ARG A 291 -1.28 -7.17 -17.61
C ARG A 291 -2.52 -7.69 -16.90
N ASN A 292 -2.47 -8.95 -16.47
CA ASN A 292 -3.56 -9.58 -15.74
C ASN A 292 -3.42 -9.35 -14.23
N TYR A 293 -3.97 -8.23 -13.75
CA TYR A 293 -3.94 -7.89 -12.32
C TYR A 293 -4.81 -8.81 -11.44
N THR A 294 -5.62 -9.72 -12.01
CA THR A 294 -6.35 -10.74 -11.23
C THR A 294 -5.37 -11.60 -10.41
N LEU A 295 -4.17 -11.82 -10.93
CA LEU A 295 -3.09 -12.51 -10.20
C LEU A 295 -2.78 -11.86 -8.85
N ASN A 296 -2.75 -10.53 -8.80
CA ASN A 296 -2.48 -9.77 -7.58
C ASN A 296 -3.62 -9.92 -6.57
N PHE A 297 -4.88 -9.82 -7.02
CA PHE A 297 -6.04 -10.00 -6.13
C PHE A 297 -6.10 -11.42 -5.54
N VAL A 298 -5.86 -12.44 -6.37
CA VAL A 298 -5.83 -13.83 -5.91
C VAL A 298 -4.68 -14.05 -4.93
N THR A 299 -3.47 -13.60 -5.26
CA THR A 299 -2.29 -13.78 -4.39
C THR A 299 -2.46 -13.02 -3.06
N CYS A 300 -2.96 -11.79 -3.10
CA CYS A 300 -3.30 -11.00 -1.92
C CYS A 300 -4.29 -11.73 -1.01
N THR A 301 -5.32 -12.33 -1.62
CA THR A 301 -6.32 -13.13 -0.91
C THR A 301 -5.72 -14.38 -0.28
N LEU A 302 -4.83 -15.09 -0.98
CA LEU A 302 -4.16 -16.27 -0.43
C LEU A 302 -3.26 -15.92 0.77
N PHE A 303 -2.49 -14.84 0.69
CA PHE A 303 -1.70 -14.36 1.82
C PHE A 303 -2.56 -13.87 2.99
N ALA A 304 -3.69 -13.20 2.72
CA ALA A 304 -4.64 -12.79 3.74
C ALA A 304 -5.34 -13.99 4.42
N LEU A 305 -5.68 -15.03 3.66
CA LEU A 305 -6.21 -16.28 4.23
C LEU A 305 -5.15 -17.00 5.08
N ALA A 306 -3.90 -17.03 4.63
CA ALA A 306 -2.80 -17.60 5.41
C ALA A 306 -2.55 -16.82 6.71
N SER A 307 -2.58 -15.48 6.67
CA SER A 307 -2.44 -14.65 7.87
C SER A 307 -3.64 -14.83 8.82
N LEU A 308 -4.86 -14.96 8.30
CA LEU A 308 -6.05 -15.33 9.06
C LEU A 308 -5.88 -16.69 9.75
N MET A 309 -5.38 -17.71 9.04
CA MET A 309 -5.11 -19.04 9.61
C MET A 309 -4.09 -18.96 10.75
N VAL A 310 -3.01 -18.19 10.59
CA VAL A 310 -2.01 -17.97 11.66
C VAL A 310 -2.62 -17.25 12.84
N ALA A 311 -3.43 -16.21 12.61
CA ALA A 311 -4.11 -15.46 13.66
C ALA A 311 -5.09 -16.32 14.48
N THR A 312 -5.64 -17.42 13.93
CA THR A 312 -6.44 -18.36 14.74
C THR A 312 -5.65 -19.00 15.88
N GLN A 313 -4.33 -19.12 15.73
CA GLN A 313 -3.43 -19.69 16.73
C GLN A 313 -3.03 -18.70 17.82
N PHE A 314 -3.36 -17.41 17.67
CA PHE A 314 -3.06 -16.40 18.70
C PHE A 314 -3.88 -16.68 19.96
N LYS A 315 -3.18 -16.68 21.09
CA LYS A 315 -3.77 -16.86 22.42
C LYS A 315 -3.74 -15.53 23.16
N PHE A 316 -4.84 -14.80 23.08
CA PHE A 316 -4.97 -13.55 23.83
C PHE A 316 -4.99 -13.86 25.34
N PRO A 317 -4.10 -13.25 26.15
CA PRO A 317 -4.06 -13.47 27.60
C PRO A 317 -5.38 -13.09 28.29
N GLN A 318 -5.74 -13.81 29.36
CA GLN A 318 -6.89 -13.44 30.20
C GLN A 318 -6.57 -12.19 31.05
N PRO A 319 -7.59 -11.34 31.36
CA PRO A 319 -7.41 -10.00 31.92
C PRO A 319 -6.86 -9.93 33.36
N SER A 320 -6.61 -11.06 34.04
CA SER A 320 -6.16 -11.11 35.44
C SER A 320 -4.63 -11.07 35.61
N ARG A 321 -3.85 -11.15 34.53
CA ARG A 321 -2.38 -11.05 34.52
C ARG A 321 -1.97 -9.99 33.49
N GLN A 322 -1.31 -8.93 33.94
CA GLN A 322 -0.49 -7.97 33.16
C GLN A 322 -1.12 -6.70 32.55
N HIS A 323 -0.22 -5.72 32.47
CA HIS A 323 -0.27 -4.37 31.89
C HIS A 323 -1.08 -4.25 30.60
N ARG A 324 -1.79 -3.13 30.44
CA ARG A 324 -2.57 -2.86 29.22
C ARG A 324 -1.64 -2.79 27.99
N PRO A 325 -2.08 -3.22 26.81
CA PRO A 325 -1.29 -3.10 25.57
C PRO A 325 -0.76 -1.69 25.34
N ASP A 326 -1.53 -0.66 25.72
CA ASP A 326 -1.15 0.74 25.63
C ASP A 326 0.02 1.10 26.54
N GLU A 327 0.09 0.50 27.74
CA GLU A 327 1.19 0.66 28.68
C GLU A 327 2.46 0.00 28.14
N VAL A 328 2.33 -1.19 27.53
CA VAL A 328 3.46 -1.92 26.92
C VAL A 328 3.96 -1.23 25.64
N GLY A 329 3.07 -0.69 24.82
CA GLY A 329 3.43 0.12 23.65
C GLY A 329 4.17 1.40 24.05
N GLY A 330 3.70 2.07 25.11
CA GLY A 330 4.43 3.16 25.77
C GLY A 330 5.83 2.73 26.21
N LEU A 331 5.94 1.53 26.81
CA LEU A 331 7.20 0.91 27.25
C LEU A 331 8.15 0.61 26.09
N VAL A 332 7.68 0.10 24.95
CA VAL A 332 8.53 -0.11 23.76
C VAL A 332 9.13 1.22 23.31
N MET A 333 8.31 2.26 23.24
CA MET A 333 8.80 3.58 22.88
C MET A 333 9.80 4.13 23.92
N ASP A 334 9.55 3.92 25.22
CA ASP A 334 10.46 4.31 26.30
C ASP A 334 11.78 3.53 26.31
N THR A 335 11.74 2.21 26.06
CA THR A 335 12.97 1.40 26.00
C THR A 335 13.88 1.81 24.84
N ARG A 336 13.31 2.36 23.76
CA ARG A 336 14.07 2.93 22.64
C ARG A 336 14.60 4.33 22.93
N VAL A 337 13.95 5.11 23.81
CA VAL A 337 14.53 6.37 24.32
C VAL A 337 15.83 6.12 25.08
N VAL A 338 16.01 4.95 25.72
CA VAL A 338 17.28 4.59 26.40
C VAL A 338 18.43 4.37 25.41
N GLU A 339 18.14 4.06 24.14
CA GLU A 339 19.17 3.98 23.09
C GLU A 339 19.66 5.36 22.64
N VAL A 340 19.02 6.43 23.09
CA VAL A 340 19.36 7.82 22.76
C VAL A 340 20.41 8.32 23.75
N ASP A 341 21.46 8.96 23.23
CA ASP A 341 22.50 9.56 24.06
C ASP A 341 21.88 10.57 25.06
N PRO A 342 22.23 10.51 26.37
CA PRO A 342 21.64 11.36 27.40
C PRO A 342 21.74 12.86 27.09
N THR A 343 22.81 13.30 26.43
CA THR A 343 23.01 14.71 26.06
C THR A 343 22.04 15.14 24.96
N VAL A 344 21.78 14.27 23.99
CA VAL A 344 20.80 14.50 22.90
C VAL A 344 19.39 14.49 23.48
N ALA A 345 19.09 13.56 24.38
CA ALA A 345 17.81 13.48 25.07
C ALA A 345 17.54 14.72 25.94
N GLN A 346 18.53 15.18 26.72
CA GLN A 346 18.40 16.40 27.55
C GLN A 346 18.20 17.66 26.70
N ARG A 347 18.97 17.84 25.62
CA ARG A 347 18.78 18.96 24.66
C ARG A 347 17.40 18.95 24.03
N THR A 348 16.83 17.77 23.82
CA THR A 348 15.49 17.60 23.25
C THR A 348 14.41 17.89 24.30
N ARG A 349 14.59 17.43 25.55
CA ARG A 349 13.72 17.76 26.69
C ARG A 349 13.72 19.25 27.04
N ALA A 350 14.79 19.98 26.77
CA ALA A 350 14.78 21.45 26.92
C ALA A 350 13.71 22.14 26.04
N LYS A 351 13.19 21.44 25.02
CA LYS A 351 12.10 21.89 24.14
C LYS A 351 10.73 21.29 24.52
N GLN A 352 10.60 20.72 25.71
CA GLN A 352 9.38 20.04 26.18
C GLN A 352 8.16 20.96 26.12
N LEU A 353 7.00 20.38 25.86
CA LEU A 353 5.74 21.14 25.76
C LEU A 353 5.32 21.64 27.15
N ASN A 354 5.43 22.94 27.39
CA ASN A 354 4.90 23.58 28.59
C ASN A 354 3.36 23.53 28.53
N THR A 355 2.76 22.67 29.35
CA THR A 355 1.31 22.57 29.48
C THR A 355 0.89 23.18 30.81
N ASN A 356 0.16 24.30 30.78
CA ASN A 356 -0.58 24.76 31.95
C ASN A 356 -1.75 23.78 32.11
N ALA A 357 -1.59 22.80 32.99
CA ALA A 357 -2.60 21.77 33.23
C ALA A 357 -3.87 22.41 33.81
N GLN A 358 -4.92 22.53 33.00
CA GLN A 358 -6.30 22.59 33.48
C GLN A 358 -6.90 21.21 33.22
N MET A 359 -7.30 20.51 34.29
CA MET A 359 -7.70 19.09 34.30
C MET A 359 -9.06 18.80 33.62
N GLU A 360 -9.72 19.77 33.00
CA GLU A 360 -11.06 19.61 32.40
C GLU A 360 -11.10 19.46 30.87
N GLU A 361 -10.01 19.75 30.14
CA GLU A 361 -9.99 19.62 28.67
C GLU A 361 -9.69 18.18 28.22
N ALA A 362 -10.38 17.72 27.16
CA ALA A 362 -10.13 16.40 26.57
C ALA A 362 -8.65 16.26 26.13
N PRO A 363 -7.98 15.11 26.39
CA PRO A 363 -6.53 14.94 26.19
C PRO A 363 -6.03 15.31 24.79
N TRP A 364 -6.82 15.02 23.75
CA TRP A 364 -6.50 15.36 22.36
C TRP A 364 -6.49 16.86 22.09
N LYS A 365 -7.40 17.63 22.69
CA LYS A 365 -7.45 19.09 22.52
C LYS A 365 -6.26 19.76 23.20
N SER A 366 -5.93 19.31 24.41
CA SER A 366 -4.79 19.82 25.17
C SER A 366 -3.47 19.46 24.49
N ALA A 367 -3.34 18.26 23.93
CA ALA A 367 -2.18 17.87 23.13
C ALA A 367 -2.01 18.79 21.91
N ILE A 368 -3.04 18.95 21.07
CA ILE A 368 -2.98 19.82 19.88
C ILE A 368 -2.62 21.27 20.27
N LYS A 369 -3.27 21.82 21.30
CA LYS A 369 -3.02 23.19 21.79
C LYS A 369 -1.58 23.36 22.30
N ALA A 370 -1.05 22.36 23.02
CA ALA A 370 0.33 22.37 23.48
C ALA A 370 1.31 22.32 22.30
N MET A 371 1.04 21.44 21.32
CA MET A 371 1.85 21.30 20.10
C MET A 371 1.90 22.60 19.29
N LEU A 372 0.76 23.27 19.09
CA LEU A 372 0.65 24.52 18.33
C LEU A 372 1.39 25.69 18.99
N LYS A 373 1.53 25.69 20.33
CA LYS A 373 2.23 26.75 21.07
C LYS A 373 3.75 26.69 20.96
N ASN A 374 4.32 25.52 20.64
CA ASN A 374 5.76 25.34 20.54
C ASN A 374 6.20 25.34 19.06
N ILE A 375 6.76 26.47 18.61
CA ILE A 375 7.16 26.67 17.21
C ILE A 375 8.17 25.62 16.72
N HIS A 376 9.11 25.17 17.55
CA HIS A 376 10.10 24.16 17.16
C HIS A 376 9.47 22.79 16.93
N PHE A 377 8.49 22.45 17.78
CA PHE A 377 7.74 21.22 17.63
C PHE A 377 6.82 21.27 16.40
N LEU A 378 6.14 22.40 16.18
CA LEU A 378 5.31 22.62 15.01
C LEU A 378 6.10 22.52 13.70
N VAL A 379 7.26 23.16 13.60
CA VAL A 379 8.14 23.07 12.42
C VAL A 379 8.60 21.63 12.18
N PHE A 380 8.90 20.88 13.24
CA PHE A 380 9.26 19.46 13.12
C PHE A 380 8.09 18.64 12.57
N LEU A 381 6.87 18.84 13.10
CA LEU A 381 5.68 18.15 12.59
C LEU A 381 5.35 18.52 11.15
N LEU A 382 5.49 19.79 10.76
CA LEU A 382 5.34 20.21 9.36
C LEU A 382 6.36 19.51 8.44
N GLY A 383 7.58 19.29 8.95
CA GLY A 383 8.58 18.46 8.27
C GLY A 383 8.11 17.02 8.07
N VAL A 384 7.55 16.39 9.10
CA VAL A 384 6.97 15.03 9.03
C VAL A 384 5.86 14.98 7.98
N VAL A 385 4.88 15.90 8.05
CA VAL A 385 3.77 15.98 7.08
C VAL A 385 4.26 16.14 5.65
N SER A 386 5.27 16.99 5.45
CA SER A 386 5.83 17.23 4.11
C SER A 386 6.44 15.95 3.53
N VAL A 387 7.16 15.18 4.35
CA VAL A 387 7.69 13.88 3.92
C VAL A 387 6.59 12.85 3.74
N GLY A 388 5.60 12.81 4.64
CA GLY A 388 4.42 11.94 4.55
C GLY A 388 3.63 12.14 3.26
N PHE A 389 3.38 13.41 2.89
CA PHE A 389 2.74 13.76 1.62
C PHE A 389 3.54 13.27 0.40
N GLY A 390 4.87 13.45 0.44
CA GLY A 390 5.76 12.90 -0.59
C GLY A 390 5.67 11.37 -0.66
N ALA A 391 5.76 10.69 0.48
CA ALA A 391 5.66 9.24 0.57
C ALA A 391 4.31 8.73 0.01
N GLY A 392 3.20 9.41 0.32
CA GLY A 392 1.88 9.10 -0.23
C GLY A 392 1.79 9.25 -1.74
N ASN A 393 2.36 10.33 -2.31
CA ASN A 393 2.42 10.52 -3.76
C ASN A 393 3.22 9.42 -4.46
N ILE A 394 4.36 9.05 -3.89
CA ILE A 394 5.21 7.96 -4.42
C ILE A 394 4.46 6.64 -4.30
N PHE A 395 3.85 6.37 -3.16
CA PHE A 395 3.08 5.14 -2.94
C PHE A 395 1.95 5.00 -3.97
N ALA A 396 1.26 6.09 -4.28
CA ALA A 396 0.17 6.08 -5.25
C ALA A 396 0.65 6.05 -6.71
N PHE A 397 1.62 6.88 -7.10
CA PHE A 397 1.86 7.17 -8.51
C PHE A 397 3.24 6.76 -9.02
N LEU A 398 4.14 6.24 -8.19
CA LEU A 398 5.48 5.85 -8.66
C LEU A 398 5.42 4.80 -9.78
N PHE A 399 4.69 3.69 -9.57
CA PHE A 399 4.61 2.63 -10.58
C PHE A 399 3.75 3.02 -11.78
N TRP A 400 2.79 3.93 -11.59
CA TRP A 400 2.07 4.57 -12.70
C TRP A 400 3.05 5.34 -13.59
N HIS A 401 3.90 6.18 -12.99
CA HIS A 401 4.89 6.97 -13.68
C HIS A 401 5.94 6.09 -14.37
N LEU A 402 6.47 5.07 -13.68
CA LEU A 402 7.42 4.13 -14.28
C LEU A 402 6.81 3.38 -15.47
N GLN A 403 5.54 2.98 -15.40
CA GLN A 403 4.87 2.34 -16.53
C GLN A 403 4.80 3.26 -17.75
N ASP A 404 4.52 4.56 -17.56
CA ASP A 404 4.45 5.52 -18.67
C ASP A 404 5.78 5.71 -19.41
N ILE A 405 6.90 5.60 -18.69
CA ILE A 405 8.25 5.69 -19.28
C ILE A 405 8.81 4.32 -19.70
N GLY A 406 7.98 3.28 -19.77
CA GLY A 406 8.34 1.95 -20.27
C GLY A 406 8.91 0.98 -19.23
N GLY A 407 8.74 1.25 -17.94
CA GLY A 407 9.14 0.35 -16.85
C GLY A 407 8.30 -0.93 -16.81
N SER A 408 8.97 -2.09 -16.72
CA SER A 408 8.30 -3.39 -16.62
C SER A 408 7.84 -3.70 -15.18
N PRO A 409 6.84 -4.59 -14.99
CA PRO A 409 6.46 -5.07 -13.66
C PRO A 409 7.63 -5.66 -12.85
N LEU A 410 8.58 -6.30 -13.53
CA LEU A 410 9.79 -6.83 -12.88
C LEU A 410 10.64 -5.72 -12.24
N LEU A 411 10.77 -4.57 -12.91
CA LEU A 411 11.44 -3.40 -12.35
C LEU A 411 10.75 -2.89 -11.08
N PHE A 412 9.41 -2.91 -11.02
CA PHE A 412 8.65 -2.52 -9.82
C PHE A 412 8.97 -3.46 -8.64
N GLY A 413 9.13 -4.75 -8.94
CA GLY A 413 9.59 -5.75 -7.98
C GLY A 413 10.98 -5.44 -7.42
N PHE A 414 11.98 -5.20 -8.28
CA PHE A 414 13.34 -4.84 -7.85
C PHE A 414 13.35 -3.53 -7.05
N ALA A 415 12.61 -2.51 -7.50
CA ALA A 415 12.44 -1.25 -6.81
C ALA A 415 11.93 -1.45 -5.37
N SER A 416 10.91 -2.31 -5.19
CA SER A 416 10.37 -2.65 -3.88
C SER A 416 11.38 -3.36 -2.98
N VAL A 417 12.10 -4.37 -3.50
CA VAL A 417 13.12 -5.10 -2.71
C VAL A 417 14.22 -4.18 -2.24
N ILE A 418 14.74 -3.31 -3.12
CA ILE A 418 15.81 -2.37 -2.76
C ILE A 418 15.33 -1.39 -1.68
N ASN A 419 14.11 -0.87 -1.79
CA ASN A 419 13.52 -0.01 -0.77
C ASN A 419 13.46 -0.70 0.60
N HIS A 420 12.86 -1.89 0.67
CA HIS A 420 12.68 -2.60 1.95
C HIS A 420 14.00 -3.12 2.53
N ALA A 421 14.96 -3.54 1.68
CA ALA A 421 16.29 -3.92 2.13
C ALA A 421 17.04 -2.73 2.76
N ALA A 422 16.95 -1.55 2.14
CA ALA A 422 17.50 -0.31 2.71
C ALA A 422 16.83 0.07 4.03
N GLU A 423 15.50 -0.04 4.11
CA GLU A 423 14.73 0.22 5.34
C GLU A 423 15.18 -0.69 6.48
N ILE A 424 15.28 -2.00 6.22
CA ILE A 424 15.75 -3.01 7.18
C ILE A 424 17.18 -2.71 7.63
N GLY A 425 18.09 -2.44 6.70
CA GLY A 425 19.48 -2.10 7.03
C GLY A 425 19.56 -0.84 7.89
N THR A 426 18.83 0.21 7.49
CA THR A 426 18.85 1.50 8.18
C THR A 426 18.24 1.42 9.58
N PHE A 427 17.23 0.58 9.78
CA PHE A 427 16.61 0.38 11.08
C PHE A 427 17.63 0.01 12.18
N PHE A 428 18.63 -0.82 11.88
CA PHE A 428 19.67 -1.22 12.84
C PHE A 428 20.68 -0.09 13.14
N TYR A 429 20.84 0.87 12.24
CA TYR A 429 21.79 1.99 12.39
C TYR A 429 21.12 3.32 12.76
N ALA A 430 19.79 3.39 12.80
CA ALA A 430 19.03 4.62 12.99
C ALA A 430 19.44 5.37 14.27
N PHE A 431 19.51 4.69 15.43
CA PHE A 431 19.88 5.33 16.69
C PHE A 431 21.35 5.77 16.74
N LYS A 432 22.26 5.05 16.06
CA LYS A 432 23.65 5.49 15.91
C LYS A 432 23.73 6.83 15.16
N ILE A 433 22.96 6.97 14.09
CA ILE A 433 22.87 8.20 13.30
C ILE A 433 22.21 9.31 14.13
N ILE A 434 21.10 9.03 14.80
CA ILE A 434 20.38 10.00 15.65
C ILE A 434 21.28 10.51 16.79
N ASN A 435 22.05 9.63 17.44
CA ASN A 435 22.97 10.02 18.50
C ASN A 435 24.15 10.85 18.00
N THR A 436 24.55 10.64 16.75
CA THR A 436 25.69 11.37 16.16
C THR A 436 25.28 12.77 15.70
N TYR A 437 24.13 12.91 15.04
CA TYR A 437 23.71 14.17 14.40
C TYR A 437 22.58 14.90 15.14
N GLY A 438 21.79 14.21 15.96
CA GLY A 438 20.60 14.72 16.63
C GLY A 438 19.36 14.77 15.73
N TYR A 439 18.17 14.78 16.36
CA TYR A 439 16.86 14.71 15.66
C TYR A 439 16.65 15.76 14.58
N VAL A 440 16.97 17.02 14.87
CA VAL A 440 16.71 18.15 13.97
C VAL A 440 17.55 18.07 12.70
N LYS A 441 18.85 17.76 12.82
CA LYS A 441 19.73 17.63 11.65
C LYS A 441 19.35 16.41 10.81
N VAL A 442 18.99 15.29 11.45
CA VAL A 442 18.48 14.10 10.75
C VAL A 442 17.22 14.43 9.95
N MET A 443 16.29 15.21 10.53
CA MET A 443 15.09 15.66 9.82
C MET A 443 15.44 16.51 8.58
N TYR A 444 16.36 17.47 8.68
CA TYR A 444 16.80 18.26 7.52
C TYR A 444 17.46 17.41 6.44
N MET A 445 18.27 16.41 6.81
CA MET A 445 18.85 15.47 5.85
C MET A 445 17.75 14.68 5.12
N CYS A 446 16.73 14.19 5.83
CA CYS A 446 15.60 13.47 5.24
C CYS A 446 14.81 14.35 4.27
N LEU A 447 14.53 15.60 4.63
CA LEU A 447 13.84 16.56 3.77
C LEU A 447 14.65 16.87 2.50
N GLY A 448 15.95 17.17 2.65
CA GLY A 448 16.84 17.45 1.51
C GLY A 448 16.96 16.27 0.56
N ALA A 449 17.11 15.06 1.11
CA ALA A 449 17.14 13.82 0.32
C ALA A 449 15.83 13.59 -0.46
N ASN A 450 14.68 13.88 0.15
CA ASN A 450 13.39 13.81 -0.55
C ASN A 450 13.27 14.83 -1.67
N VAL A 451 13.63 16.11 -1.43
CA VAL A 451 13.60 17.14 -2.48
C VAL A 451 14.46 16.72 -3.66
N PHE A 452 15.70 16.30 -3.40
CA PHE A 452 16.59 15.78 -4.43
C PHE A 452 15.95 14.62 -5.19
N ARG A 453 15.40 13.64 -4.47
CA ARG A 453 14.75 12.46 -5.05
C ARG A 453 13.58 12.84 -5.96
N PHE A 454 12.67 13.72 -5.52
CA PHE A 454 11.54 14.17 -6.33
C PHE A 454 11.98 14.92 -7.60
N LEU A 455 13.01 15.77 -7.49
CA LEU A 455 13.57 16.46 -8.65
C LEU A 455 14.11 15.47 -9.68
N VAL A 456 14.89 14.47 -9.24
CA VAL A 456 15.43 13.45 -10.16
C VAL A 456 14.31 12.59 -10.76
N ILE A 457 13.30 12.20 -9.99
CA ILE A 457 12.14 11.45 -10.51
C ILE A 457 11.38 12.27 -11.57
N SER A 458 11.26 13.59 -11.41
CA SER A 458 10.53 14.43 -12.37
C SER A 458 11.17 14.51 -13.76
N TRP A 459 12.49 14.29 -13.86
CA TRP A 459 13.26 14.28 -15.12
C TRP A 459 13.69 12.87 -15.53
N LEU A 460 13.06 11.84 -14.98
CA LEU A 460 13.45 10.45 -15.20
C LEU A 460 13.01 9.96 -16.59
N SER A 461 13.94 9.81 -17.52
CA SER A 461 13.66 9.19 -18.84
C SER A 461 13.97 7.70 -18.87
N ASN A 462 15.01 7.26 -18.15
CA ASN A 462 15.37 5.84 -18.04
C ASN A 462 14.75 5.25 -16.76
N PRO A 463 13.79 4.31 -16.87
CA PRO A 463 13.08 3.78 -15.70
C PRO A 463 14.01 3.06 -14.71
N TRP A 464 15.13 2.49 -15.15
CA TRP A 464 16.07 1.76 -14.28
C TRP A 464 16.82 2.64 -13.28
N LEU A 465 16.91 3.95 -13.54
CA LEU A 465 17.52 4.90 -12.60
C LEU A 465 16.70 5.09 -11.32
N ILE A 466 15.49 4.51 -11.24
CA ILE A 466 14.70 4.53 -10.01
C ILE A 466 15.31 3.68 -8.88
N LEU A 467 16.11 2.65 -9.20
CA LEU A 467 16.66 1.72 -8.20
C LEU A 467 17.51 2.41 -7.12
N PRO A 468 18.53 3.25 -7.45
CA PRO A 468 19.26 4.01 -6.44
C PRO A 468 18.37 5.00 -5.66
N LEU A 469 17.32 5.54 -6.29
CA LEU A 469 16.36 6.44 -5.64
C LEU A 469 15.44 5.71 -4.67
N GLN A 470 15.19 4.41 -4.87
CA GLN A 470 14.49 3.55 -3.89
C GLN A 470 15.37 3.18 -2.71
N LEU A 471 16.67 2.98 -2.93
CA LEU A 471 17.61 2.79 -1.82
C LEU A 471 17.59 4.00 -0.89
N LEU A 472 17.66 5.20 -1.47
CA LEU A 472 17.56 6.46 -0.72
C LEU A 472 16.22 6.58 0.01
N GLN A 473 15.12 6.16 -0.62
CA GLN A 473 13.79 6.17 0.01
C GLN A 473 13.73 5.30 1.27
N GLY A 474 14.24 4.07 1.20
CA GLY A 474 14.23 3.17 2.34
C GLY A 474 15.01 3.74 3.53
N ILE A 475 16.16 4.37 3.26
CA ILE A 475 16.97 5.07 4.27
C ILE A 475 16.19 6.24 4.89
N VAL A 476 15.63 7.11 4.05
CA VAL A 476 14.91 8.31 4.48
C VAL A 476 13.67 7.95 5.30
N LEU A 477 12.89 6.97 4.84
CA LEU A 477 11.66 6.56 5.51
C LEU A 477 11.95 5.97 6.90
N SER A 478 12.94 5.07 7.00
CA SER A 478 13.34 4.45 8.28
C SER A 478 13.87 5.49 9.28
N LEU A 479 14.76 6.40 8.83
CA LEU A 479 15.30 7.46 9.67
C LEU A 479 14.23 8.46 10.12
N LEU A 480 13.32 8.84 9.22
CA LEU A 480 12.21 9.73 9.53
C LEU A 480 11.34 9.15 10.63
N TRP A 481 10.84 7.91 10.45
CA TRP A 481 9.96 7.27 11.43
C TRP A 481 10.65 7.06 12.78
N ALA A 482 11.91 6.61 12.79
CA ALA A 482 12.69 6.46 14.01
C ALA A 482 12.92 7.81 14.73
N SER A 483 13.26 8.85 13.97
CA SER A 483 13.46 10.20 14.49
C SER A 483 12.17 10.79 15.05
N ALA A 484 11.06 10.67 14.31
CA ALA A 484 9.79 11.29 14.67
C ALA A 484 9.14 10.62 15.89
N THR A 485 9.06 9.29 15.92
CA THR A 485 8.48 8.55 17.05
C THR A 485 9.25 8.80 18.35
N SER A 486 10.58 8.81 18.29
CA SER A 486 11.42 9.09 19.45
C SER A 486 11.36 10.56 19.87
N TYR A 487 11.45 11.52 18.93
CA TYR A 487 11.36 12.95 19.23
C TYR A 487 10.03 13.31 19.90
N VAL A 488 8.90 12.85 19.34
CA VAL A 488 7.56 13.09 19.92
C VAL A 488 7.44 12.43 21.29
N SER A 489 8.01 11.25 21.49
CA SER A 489 8.02 10.57 22.80
C SER A 489 8.79 11.35 23.88
N ILE A 490 9.91 11.99 23.52
CA ILE A 490 10.75 12.74 24.47
C ILE A 490 10.16 14.11 24.80
N VAL A 491 9.54 14.78 23.83
CA VAL A 491 9.01 16.15 23.98
C VAL A 491 7.61 16.16 24.62
N SER A 492 6.85 15.07 24.51
CA SER A 492 5.51 14.97 25.07
C SER A 492 5.52 14.68 26.57
N PRO A 493 4.67 15.34 27.37
CA PRO A 493 4.42 14.95 28.77
C PRO A 493 3.94 13.50 28.87
N THR A 494 4.27 12.81 29.97
CA THR A 494 3.92 11.39 30.19
C THR A 494 2.44 11.08 30.00
N HIS A 495 1.54 11.98 30.43
CA HIS A 495 0.09 11.82 30.31
C HIS A 495 -0.48 12.09 28.90
N LEU A 496 0.27 12.76 28.02
CA LEU A 496 -0.14 13.05 26.62
C LEU A 496 0.62 12.22 25.58
N LYS A 497 1.63 11.47 26.01
CA LYS A 497 2.55 10.75 25.13
C LYS A 497 1.84 9.83 24.14
N GLY A 498 0.88 9.04 24.62
CA GLY A 498 0.07 8.15 23.78
C GLY A 498 -0.71 8.92 22.72
N THR A 499 -1.39 10.00 23.12
CA THR A 499 -2.14 10.86 22.20
C THR A 499 -1.25 11.53 21.16
N SER A 500 -0.07 12.01 21.56
CA SER A 500 0.89 12.61 20.63
C SER A 500 1.41 11.61 19.59
N GLN A 501 1.62 10.34 19.96
CA GLN A 501 2.00 9.28 19.02
C GLN A 501 0.87 8.94 18.04
N HIS A 502 -0.39 8.94 18.50
CA HIS A 502 -1.53 8.77 17.61
C HIS A 502 -1.67 9.94 16.62
N ILE A 503 -1.44 11.18 17.07
CA ILE A 503 -1.38 12.34 16.17
C ILE A 503 -0.24 12.18 15.18
N LEU A 504 0.95 11.76 15.63
CA LEU A 504 2.07 11.51 14.73
C LEU A 504 1.75 10.45 13.67
N ALA A 505 1.06 9.37 14.03
CA ALA A 505 0.69 8.31 13.09
C ALA A 505 -0.28 8.77 11.98
N LEU A 506 -1.03 9.86 12.22
CA LEU A 506 -1.89 10.50 11.20
C LEU A 506 -1.10 11.33 10.19
N LEU A 507 0.00 11.95 10.63
CA LEU A 507 0.80 12.90 9.83
C LEU A 507 1.77 12.17 8.90
#